data_AF-A0A7J7HGN9-F1
#
_entry.id   AF-A0A7J7HGN9-F1
#
_cell.length_a   1.000
_cell.length_b   1.000
_cell.length_c   1.000
_cell.angle_alpha   90.00
_cell.angle_beta   90.00
_cell.angle_gamma   90.00
#
_symmetry.space_group_name_H-M   'P 1'
#
loop_
_entity.id
_entity.type
_entity.pdbx_description
1 polymer ?
#
loop_
_entity_poly.entity_id
_entity_poly.type
_entity_poly.pdbx_seq_one_letter_code
_entity_poly.pdbx_strand_id
1 'polypeptide(L)'
;MVDFLMNFPNLEILEVSFCKNVEEIIVEVETSDRGGHREDDGNTITLPNLKVLFLYKLPRLKSIYKGIMVCQSAQRIHIHHCPMLKRLPISLHMNEDGEQASAPPALQSFCGEEEWWESLEWDNPLTKTTLQPFYFKPQYSGNIVTSCLDFFRVKITMIVLIF
;
A
#
# COMPACT_ATOMS: atom_id res chain seq x y z
N MET A 1 8.92 -13.01 17.52
CA MET A 1 8.19 -13.63 16.39
C MET A 1 7.41 -12.53 15.68
N VAL A 2 8.15 -11.77 14.88
CA VAL A 2 7.62 -11.24 13.61
C VAL A 2 7.06 -12.41 12.81
N ASP A 3 6.18 -12.15 11.84
CA ASP A 3 5.88 -13.04 10.70
C ASP A 3 4.45 -13.54 10.58
N PHE A 4 3.46 -12.66 10.75
CA PHE A 4 2.26 -12.86 9.92
C PHE A 4 2.50 -12.41 8.47
N LEU A 5 3.42 -11.47 8.22
CA LEU A 5 3.63 -10.90 6.88
C LEU A 5 4.91 -11.35 6.16
N MET A 6 5.96 -11.79 6.85
CA MET A 6 7.00 -12.60 6.17
C MET A 6 6.47 -13.98 5.75
N ASN A 7 5.27 -14.37 6.19
CA ASN A 7 4.61 -15.62 5.82
C ASN A 7 3.83 -15.57 4.50
N PHE A 8 3.77 -14.42 3.81
CA PHE A 8 3.16 -14.34 2.49
C PHE A 8 4.15 -13.91 1.40
N PRO A 9 5.25 -14.67 1.18
CA PRO A 9 6.18 -14.38 0.10
C PRO A 9 5.48 -14.39 -1.27
N ASN A 10 4.33 -15.05 -1.39
CA ASN A 10 3.53 -15.16 -2.60
C ASN A 10 2.29 -14.25 -2.61
N LEU A 11 2.19 -13.26 -1.70
CA LEU A 11 1.06 -12.33 -1.73
C LEU A 11 1.15 -11.47 -2.98
N GLU A 12 0.21 -11.67 -3.90
CA GLU A 12 0.13 -10.86 -5.12
C GLU A 12 -0.89 -9.74 -5.01
N ILE A 13 -1.91 -9.90 -4.18
CA ILE A 13 -3.03 -8.95 -4.06
C ILE A 13 -3.36 -8.75 -2.59
N LEU A 14 -3.34 -7.50 -2.15
CA LEU A 14 -3.85 -7.06 -0.86
C LEU A 14 -5.07 -6.19 -1.09
N GLU A 15 -6.24 -6.73 -0.74
CA GLU A 15 -7.52 -6.05 -0.82
C GLU A 15 -8.15 -5.90 0.56
N VAL A 16 -8.49 -4.67 0.94
CA VAL A 16 -9.21 -4.37 2.18
C VAL A 16 -10.37 -3.44 1.86
N SER A 17 -11.60 -3.92 2.09
CA SER A 17 -12.80 -3.24 1.64
C SER A 17 -13.85 -3.18 2.76
N PHE A 18 -14.59 -2.08 2.87
CA PHE A 18 -15.75 -1.88 3.76
C PHE A 18 -15.50 -2.03 5.28
N CYS A 19 -14.24 -1.95 5.73
CA CYS A 19 -13.91 -2.08 7.14
C CYS A 19 -13.97 -0.71 7.87
N LYS A 20 -15.11 -0.41 8.49
CA LYS A 20 -15.37 0.87 9.17
C LYS A 20 -14.49 1.18 10.39
N ASN A 21 -13.93 0.16 11.03
CA ASN A 21 -13.20 0.27 12.30
C ASN A 21 -11.69 0.04 12.17
N VAL A 22 -11.21 -0.36 11.00
CA VAL A 22 -9.78 -0.64 10.79
C VAL A 22 -9.02 0.69 10.79
N GLU A 23 -8.03 0.80 11.68
CA GLU A 23 -7.13 1.94 11.76
C GLU A 23 -5.75 1.64 11.16
N GLU A 24 -5.34 0.36 11.20
CA GLU A 24 -4.09 -0.17 10.68
C GLU A 24 -4.35 -1.53 10.02
N ILE A 25 -3.75 -1.80 8.85
CA ILE A 25 -3.90 -3.08 8.14
C ILE A 25 -2.85 -4.07 8.62
N ILE A 26 -1.62 -3.60 8.73
CA ILE A 26 -0.48 -4.37 9.17
C ILE A 26 -0.05 -3.86 10.54
N VAL A 27 -0.02 -4.76 11.51
CA VAL A 27 0.38 -4.48 12.88
C VAL A 27 1.50 -5.45 13.26
N GLU A 28 2.57 -4.92 13.84
CA GLU A 28 3.57 -5.75 14.52
C GLU A 28 2.98 -6.34 15.80
N VAL A 29 3.16 -7.64 15.98
CA VAL A 29 2.87 -8.28 17.25
C VAL A 29 4.18 -8.36 18.02
N GLU A 30 4.34 -7.49 19.02
CA GLU A 30 5.41 -7.61 20.00
C GLU A 30 5.23 -8.94 20.74
N THR A 31 6.04 -9.93 20.40
CA THR A 31 6.20 -11.13 21.22
C THR A 31 7.43 -10.91 22.07
N SER A 32 7.17 -10.59 23.34
CA SER A 32 8.16 -10.49 24.40
C SER A 32 8.86 -11.84 24.56
N ASP A 33 9.94 -12.08 23.82
CA ASP A 33 10.97 -13.06 24.13
C ASP A 33 12.08 -12.99 23.07
N ARG A 34 13.06 -12.13 23.33
CA ARG A 34 14.51 -12.40 23.25
C ARG A 34 15.26 -11.07 23.30
N GLY A 35 16.00 -10.88 24.39
CA GLY A 35 17.07 -9.90 24.45
C GLY A 35 18.07 -10.16 23.33
N GLY A 36 18.19 -9.19 22.43
CA GLY A 36 19.17 -9.18 21.36
C GLY A 36 19.14 -7.79 20.74
N HIS A 37 20.19 -7.01 20.99
CA HIS A 37 20.48 -5.77 20.28
C HIS A 37 20.27 -6.00 18.78
N ARG A 38 19.25 -5.36 18.20
CA ARG A 38 19.22 -5.03 16.79
C ARG A 38 19.21 -3.51 16.73
N GLU A 39 20.37 -2.99 16.37
CA GLU A 39 20.62 -1.58 16.12
C GLU A 39 19.75 -1.13 14.93
N ASP A 40 19.00 -0.04 15.14
CA ASP A 40 18.68 1.06 14.22
C ASP A 40 18.17 0.84 12.78
N ASP A 41 17.83 -0.38 12.34
CA ASP A 41 17.13 -0.55 11.06
C ASP A 41 15.61 -0.48 11.27
N GLY A 42 15.08 0.72 11.06
CA GLY A 42 13.66 1.05 11.10
C GLY A 42 12.80 -0.04 10.46
N ASN A 43 11.96 -0.64 11.30
CA ASN A 43 10.98 -1.67 11.01
C ASN A 43 10.45 -1.66 9.55
N THR A 44 11.02 -2.51 8.71
CA THR A 44 10.75 -2.58 7.26
C THR A 44 10.17 -3.95 6.90
N ILE A 45 9.14 -3.98 6.06
CA ILE A 45 8.56 -5.21 5.48
C ILE A 45 8.70 -5.20 3.97
N THR A 46 8.94 -6.38 3.40
CA THR A 46 9.04 -6.57 1.95
C THR A 46 7.91 -7.46 1.48
N LEU A 47 7.13 -6.97 0.52
CA LEU A 47 6.10 -7.74 -0.18
C LEU A 47 6.52 -7.87 -1.65
N PRO A 48 7.49 -8.76 -1.95
CA PRO A 48 8.21 -8.74 -3.21
C PRO A 48 7.32 -9.11 -4.40
N ASN A 49 6.24 -9.87 -4.18
CA ASN A 49 5.32 -10.31 -5.22
C ASN A 49 4.01 -9.54 -5.25
N LEU A 50 3.83 -8.51 -4.41
CA LEU A 50 2.60 -7.74 -4.38
C LEU A 50 2.45 -6.95 -5.68
N LYS A 51 1.44 -7.31 -6.49
CA LYS A 51 1.10 -6.66 -7.75
C LYS A 51 -0.01 -5.63 -7.55
N VAL A 52 -0.93 -5.87 -6.64
CA VAL A 52 -2.11 -5.03 -6.45
C VAL A 52 -2.33 -4.69 -4.98
N LEU A 53 -2.49 -3.41 -4.69
CA LEU A 53 -3.00 -2.89 -3.43
C LEU A 53 -4.34 -2.18 -3.70
N PHE A 54 -5.42 -2.67 -3.10
CA PHE A 54 -6.76 -2.11 -3.24
C PHE A 54 -7.38 -1.82 -1.87
N LEU A 55 -7.70 -0.55 -1.61
CA LEU A 55 -8.31 -0.11 -0.36
C LEU A 55 -9.61 0.64 -0.64
N TYR A 56 -10.72 0.17 -0.08
CA TYR A 56 -12.03 0.73 -0.36
C TYR A 56 -12.89 0.93 0.88
N LYS A 57 -13.41 2.15 1.08
CA LYS A 57 -14.33 2.49 2.19
C LYS A 57 -13.77 2.09 3.56
N LEU A 58 -12.60 2.64 3.88
CA LEU A 58 -11.93 2.47 5.16
C LEU A 58 -11.87 3.84 5.87
N PRO A 59 -12.99 4.33 6.42
CA PRO A 59 -13.11 5.71 6.90
C PRO A 59 -12.18 6.03 8.07
N ARG A 60 -11.72 5.03 8.83
CA ARG A 60 -10.84 5.19 10.00
C ARG A 60 -9.40 4.77 9.76
N LEU A 61 -9.05 4.32 8.55
CA LEU A 61 -7.72 3.85 8.23
C LEU A 61 -6.74 5.02 8.29
N LYS A 62 -5.76 4.96 9.20
CA LYS A 62 -4.73 5.99 9.40
C LYS A 62 -3.42 5.60 8.74
N SER A 63 -3.09 4.31 8.76
CA SER A 63 -1.87 3.79 8.17
C SER A 63 -2.07 2.38 7.62
N ILE A 64 -1.40 2.04 6.53
CA ILE A 64 -1.30 0.65 6.07
C ILE A 64 -0.31 -0.12 6.96
N TYR A 65 0.84 0.49 7.25
CA TYR A 65 1.90 -0.03 8.11
C TYR A 65 2.63 1.12 8.82
N LYS A 66 2.98 0.96 10.10
CA LYS A 66 3.73 1.98 10.85
C LYS A 66 5.18 2.13 10.40
N GLY A 67 5.75 1.08 9.83
CA GLY A 67 7.10 1.06 9.27
C GLY A 67 7.14 1.32 7.76
N ILE A 68 8.25 0.95 7.14
CA ILE A 68 8.44 1.06 5.69
C ILE A 68 7.96 -0.23 5.03
N MET A 69 7.24 -0.13 3.91
CA MET A 69 6.85 -1.27 3.09
C MET A 69 7.51 -1.16 1.71
N VAL A 70 8.17 -2.24 1.29
CA VAL A 70 8.86 -2.34 0.00
C VAL A 70 8.08 -3.28 -0.92
N CYS A 71 7.49 -2.72 -1.99
CA CYS A 71 6.63 -3.43 -2.95
C CYS A 71 7.14 -3.27 -4.40
N GLN A 72 8.28 -3.89 -4.74
CA GLN A 72 8.92 -3.71 -6.05
C GLN A 72 8.08 -4.20 -7.24
N SER A 73 7.20 -5.20 -7.01
CA SER A 73 6.32 -5.75 -8.05
C SER A 73 4.97 -5.04 -8.17
N ALA A 74 4.74 -3.95 -7.42
CA ALA A 74 3.44 -3.27 -7.42
C ALA A 74 3.13 -2.68 -8.79
N GLN A 75 2.03 -3.13 -9.39
CA GLN A 75 1.53 -2.69 -10.68
C GLN A 75 0.37 -1.72 -10.53
N ARG A 76 -0.50 -1.96 -9.54
CA ARG A 76 -1.73 -1.19 -9.34
C ARG A 76 -1.93 -0.84 -7.88
N ILE A 77 -2.13 0.46 -7.61
CA ILE A 77 -2.42 0.97 -6.26
C ILE A 77 -3.66 1.83 -6.33
N HIS A 78 -4.77 1.31 -5.80
CA HIS A 78 -6.07 1.97 -5.88
C HIS A 78 -6.62 2.17 -4.47
N ILE A 79 -6.90 3.43 -4.12
CA ILE A 79 -7.32 3.81 -2.77
C ILE A 79 -8.53 4.73 -2.91
N HIS A 80 -9.63 4.34 -2.27
CA HIS A 80 -10.92 4.98 -2.44
C HIS A 80 -11.67 5.06 -1.12
N HIS A 81 -12.28 6.21 -0.84
CA HIS A 81 -13.04 6.46 0.40
C HIS A 81 -12.23 6.12 1.67
N CYS A 82 -10.94 6.49 1.68
CA CYS A 82 -10.02 6.32 2.82
C CYS A 82 -9.50 7.68 3.32
N PRO A 83 -10.36 8.59 3.79
CA PRO A 83 -10.03 10.00 4.03
C PRO A 83 -8.99 10.24 5.14
N MET A 84 -8.80 9.28 6.05
CA MET A 84 -7.82 9.39 7.14
C MET A 84 -6.43 8.87 6.78
N LEU A 85 -6.28 8.20 5.63
CA LEU A 85 -5.00 7.65 5.20
C LEU A 85 -4.16 8.75 4.55
N LYS A 86 -3.24 9.34 5.31
CA LYS A 86 -2.41 10.45 4.84
C LYS A 86 -1.03 10.05 4.35
N ARG A 87 -0.57 8.87 4.72
CA ARG A 87 0.75 8.36 4.36
C ARG A 87 0.62 7.01 3.71
N LEU A 88 1.47 6.78 2.73
CA LEU A 88 1.56 5.51 2.04
C LEU A 88 2.93 4.92 2.31
N PRO A 89 3.02 3.65 2.72
CA PRO A 89 4.31 3.01 2.92
C PRO A 89 4.83 2.55 1.55
N ILE A 90 4.89 3.43 0.56
CA ILE A 90 5.44 3.12 -0.78
C ILE A 90 6.84 3.69 -0.81
N SER A 91 7.83 2.86 -0.53
CA SER A 91 9.21 3.24 -0.76
C SER A 91 9.46 3.32 -2.27
N LEU A 92 9.76 4.51 -2.79
CA LEU A 92 10.39 4.64 -4.10
C LEU A 92 11.79 4.02 -4.04
N HIS A 93 12.19 3.36 -5.12
CA HIS A 93 13.56 2.88 -5.24
C HIS A 93 14.46 4.11 -5.39
N MET A 94 15.20 4.41 -4.33
CA MET A 94 16.27 5.39 -4.34
C MET A 94 17.54 4.68 -4.83
N ASN A 95 18.25 5.28 -5.77
CA ASN A 95 19.56 4.78 -6.18
C ASN A 95 20.55 4.86 -5.00
N GLU A 96 21.69 4.16 -5.07
CA GLU A 96 22.74 4.16 -4.03
C GLU A 96 23.23 5.56 -3.64
N ASP A 97 23.11 6.53 -4.56
CA ASP A 97 23.50 7.94 -4.35
C ASP A 97 22.39 8.80 -3.69
N GLY A 98 21.18 8.27 -3.49
CA GLY A 98 20.05 8.98 -2.88
C GLY A 98 19.42 10.10 -3.74
N GLU A 99 19.94 10.32 -4.95
CA GLU A 99 19.57 11.46 -5.81
C GLU A 99 18.36 11.19 -6.73
N GLN A 100 18.07 9.93 -7.07
CA GLN A 100 17.01 9.60 -8.01
C GLN A 100 15.94 8.72 -7.35
N ALA A 101 14.77 9.30 -7.08
CA ALA A 101 13.59 8.56 -6.65
C ALA A 101 12.87 8.01 -7.89
N SER A 102 12.93 6.69 -8.08
CA SER A 102 12.23 6.01 -9.18
C SER A 102 10.96 5.33 -8.70
N ALA A 103 9.90 5.42 -9.52
CA ALA A 103 8.68 4.65 -9.32
C ALA A 103 9.02 3.16 -9.28
N PRO A 104 8.24 2.31 -8.57
CA PRO A 104 8.38 0.88 -8.70
C PRO A 104 8.35 0.51 -10.20
N PRO A 105 9.31 -0.28 -10.69
CA PRO A 105 9.51 -0.47 -12.14
C PRO A 105 8.30 -1.11 -12.82
N ALA A 106 7.47 -1.81 -12.06
CA ALA A 106 6.26 -2.45 -12.54
C ALA A 106 5.00 -1.58 -12.42
N LEU A 107 5.08 -0.37 -11.81
CA LEU A 107 3.90 0.45 -11.54
C LEU A 107 3.27 0.90 -12.86
N GLN A 108 2.00 0.57 -13.03
CA GLN A 108 1.22 0.90 -14.22
C GLN A 108 0.15 1.94 -13.91
N SER A 109 -0.42 1.90 -12.70
CA SER A 109 -1.55 2.77 -12.38
C SER A 109 -1.66 3.05 -10.89
N PHE A 110 -1.95 4.31 -10.58
CA PHE A 110 -2.25 4.79 -9.25
C PHE A 110 -3.61 5.50 -9.29
N CYS A 111 -4.59 5.03 -8.53
CA CYS A 111 -5.94 5.62 -8.52
C CYS A 111 -6.33 6.08 -7.13
N GLY A 112 -6.90 7.27 -7.03
CA GLY A 112 -7.55 7.76 -5.82
C GLY A 112 -8.24 9.09 -6.05
N GLU A 113 -9.07 9.50 -5.08
CA GLU A 113 -9.75 10.78 -5.15
C GLU A 113 -8.74 11.94 -5.21
N GLU A 114 -9.03 12.96 -6.00
CA GLU A 114 -8.14 14.11 -6.20
C GLU A 114 -7.85 14.86 -4.89
N GLU A 115 -8.88 15.09 -4.08
CA GLU A 115 -8.73 15.72 -2.76
C GLU A 115 -7.81 14.90 -1.85
N TRP A 116 -7.94 13.57 -1.88
CA TRP A 116 -7.10 12.68 -1.09
C TRP A 116 -5.66 12.68 -1.60
N TRP A 117 -5.44 12.55 -2.91
CA TRP A 117 -4.12 12.59 -3.54
C TRP A 117 -3.35 13.89 -3.25
N GLU A 118 -4.05 15.03 -3.27
CA GLU A 118 -3.48 16.32 -2.93
C GLU A 118 -3.19 16.47 -1.43
N SER A 119 -3.91 15.75 -0.57
CA SER A 119 -3.73 15.76 0.89
C SER A 119 -2.63 14.83 1.42
N LEU A 120 -2.06 13.98 0.55
CA LEU A 120 -1.03 13.01 0.96
C LEU A 120 0.23 13.70 1.49
N GLU A 121 0.68 13.22 2.65
CA GLU A 121 1.95 13.60 3.26
C GLU A 121 3.07 12.74 2.64
N TRP A 122 3.77 13.31 1.66
CA TRP A 122 4.87 12.66 0.97
C TRP A 122 6.20 12.84 1.72
N ASP A 123 6.94 11.76 1.95
CA ASP A 123 8.25 11.83 2.63
C ASP A 123 9.29 12.63 1.85
N ASN A 124 9.17 12.66 0.52
CA ASN A 124 9.99 13.46 -0.37
C ASN A 124 9.09 14.10 -1.43
N PRO A 125 9.21 15.42 -1.72
CA PRO A 125 8.48 16.07 -2.81
C PRO A 125 8.66 15.39 -4.18
N LEU A 126 9.84 14.79 -4.43
CA LEU A 126 10.11 14.00 -5.64
C LEU A 126 9.17 12.79 -5.75
N THR A 127 8.69 12.25 -4.64
CA THR A 127 7.80 11.09 -4.64
C THR A 127 6.50 11.36 -5.37
N LYS A 128 5.88 12.51 -5.10
CA LYS A 128 4.65 12.92 -5.78
C LYS A 128 4.91 13.09 -7.28
N THR A 129 5.97 13.81 -7.65
CA THR A 129 6.35 14.06 -9.05
C THR A 129 6.63 12.78 -9.83
N THR A 130 7.31 11.81 -9.20
CA THR A 130 7.63 10.51 -9.82
C THR A 130 6.39 9.63 -10.02
N LEU A 131 5.41 9.71 -9.12
CA LEU A 131 4.18 8.92 -9.21
C LEU A 131 3.09 9.59 -10.07
N GLN A 132 3.16 10.90 -10.24
CA GLN A 132 2.16 11.69 -10.97
C GLN A 132 1.83 11.19 -12.39
N PRO A 133 2.79 10.69 -13.21
CA PRO A 133 2.48 10.12 -14.53
C PRO A 133 1.58 8.88 -14.49
N PHE A 134 1.57 8.16 -13.37
CA PHE A 134 0.75 6.96 -13.18
C PHE A 134 -0.60 7.26 -12.51
N TYR A 135 -0.77 8.48 -12.00
CA TYR A 135 -1.94 8.89 -11.25
C TYR A 135 -3.12 9.22 -12.18
N PHE A 136 -4.29 8.70 -11.83
CA PHE A 136 -5.56 9.06 -12.47
C PHE A 136 -6.71 9.09 -11.47
N LYS A 137 -7.69 9.95 -11.76
CA LYS A 137 -8.90 10.13 -10.95
C LYS A 137 -9.87 8.97 -11.18
N PRO A 138 -10.58 8.46 -10.16
CA PRO A 138 -11.65 7.51 -10.37
C PRO A 138 -12.76 8.13 -11.24
N GLN A 139 -13.21 7.38 -12.25
CA GLN A 139 -14.37 7.76 -13.06
C GLN A 139 -15.62 7.13 -12.45
N TYR A 140 -16.49 7.95 -11.84
CA TYR A 140 -17.76 7.50 -11.30
C TYR A 140 -18.84 7.59 -12.37
N SER A 141 -19.09 6.51 -13.11
CA SER A 141 -20.28 6.39 -13.97
C SER A 141 -21.34 5.54 -13.26
N GLY A 142 -22.31 6.17 -12.60
CA GLY A 142 -23.39 5.52 -11.85
C GLY A 142 -23.01 5.04 -10.43
N ASN A 143 -23.92 4.34 -9.75
CA ASN A 143 -23.75 3.79 -8.38
C ASN A 143 -22.71 2.66 -8.28
N ILE A 144 -22.00 2.39 -9.36
CA ILE A 144 -21.02 1.31 -9.46
C ILE A 144 -19.67 2.02 -9.59
N VAL A 145 -18.87 1.98 -8.52
CA VAL A 145 -17.43 1.95 -8.73
C VAL A 145 -17.25 0.69 -9.54
N THR A 146 -16.82 0.78 -10.80
CA THR A 146 -16.44 -0.41 -11.57
C THR A 146 -15.43 -1.12 -10.69
N SER A 147 -15.89 -2.13 -9.99
CA SER A 147 -15.07 -2.87 -9.07
C SER A 147 -13.93 -3.37 -9.93
N CYS A 148 -12.69 -3.20 -9.47
CA CYS A 148 -11.54 -3.74 -10.19
C CYS A 148 -11.63 -5.26 -10.43
N LEU A 149 -12.67 -5.94 -9.92
CA LEU A 149 -13.11 -7.30 -10.28
C LEU A 149 -13.07 -7.59 -11.79
N ASP A 150 -13.33 -6.62 -12.67
CA ASP A 150 -13.25 -6.87 -14.13
C ASP A 150 -11.80 -7.13 -14.62
N PHE A 151 -10.78 -6.81 -13.83
CA PHE A 151 -9.36 -7.01 -14.17
C PHE A 151 -8.71 -8.23 -13.50
N PHE A 152 -9.41 -8.98 -12.64
CA PHE A 152 -8.79 -10.06 -11.85
C PHE A 152 -9.11 -11.46 -12.39
N ARG A 153 -8.44 -11.82 -13.50
CA ARG A 153 -8.41 -13.19 -14.04
C ARG A 153 -7.02 -13.81 -13.96
N VAL A 154 -6.44 -13.97 -12.76
CA VAL A 154 -5.27 -14.84 -12.52
C VAL A 154 -5.41 -15.43 -11.13
N LYS A 155 -5.06 -16.71 -10.91
CA LYS A 155 -5.18 -17.46 -9.64
C LYS A 155 -4.63 -16.66 -8.44
N ILE A 156 -5.48 -16.31 -7.45
CA ILE A 156 -5.16 -15.35 -6.37
C ILE A 156 -5.17 -16.05 -5.00
N THR A 157 -4.07 -15.95 -4.25
CA THR A 157 -4.12 -16.06 -2.79
C THR A 157 -4.67 -14.73 -2.27
N MET A 158 -5.98 -14.69 -2.03
CA MET A 158 -6.73 -13.50 -1.69
C MET A 158 -6.92 -13.46 -0.17
N ILE A 159 -6.31 -12.50 0.54
CA ILE A 159 -6.75 -12.18 1.90
C ILE A 159 -7.89 -11.18 1.74
N VAL A 160 -9.12 -11.68 1.72
CA VAL A 160 -10.31 -10.84 1.87
C VAL A 160 -10.61 -10.72 3.35
N LEU A 161 -10.32 -9.57 3.94
CA LEU A 161 -10.86 -9.22 5.26
C LEU A 161 -12.26 -8.61 5.05
N ILE A 162 -13.29 -9.45 4.94
CA ILE A 162 -14.68 -9.03 5.15
C ILE A 162 -15.00 -9.32 6.62
N PHE A 163 -15.25 -8.27 7.40
CA PHE A 163 -15.79 -8.37 8.76
C PHE A 163 -17.26 -7.96 8.78
#